data_AF-A0A5C7EZT0-F1
#
_entry.id   AF-A0A5C7EZT0-F1
#
_cell.length_a   1.000
_cell.length_b   1.000
_cell.length_c   1.000
_cell.angle_alpha   90.00
_cell.angle_beta   90.00
_cell.angle_gamma   90.00
#
_symmetry.space_group_name_H-M   'P 1'
#
loop_
_entity.id
_entity.type
_entity.pdbx_description
1 polymer ?
#
loop_
_entity_poly.entity_id
_entity_poly.type
_entity_poly.pdbx_seq_one_letter_code
_entity_poly.pdbx_strand_id
1 'polypeptide(L)'
;MTFLDLLRNYRNEAISTRDQGDRFERLMQAYLLTEPIYQREIKTVWLWNEFPGRDSIAGQDTGIDLVAQTKTGDYWAVQCKFYGEKSSISKSEVDTFLSTSGRAFEIDGKQHRFNRRLWISTTNKWTSTAEATLSGQDPAVNRIKSVSKIMKI
;
A
#
# COMPACT_ATOMS: atom_id res chain seq x y z
N MET A 1 -22.41 -11.62 6.05
CA MET A 1 -21.67 -10.37 5.82
C MET A 1 -20.47 -10.73 4.96
N THR A 2 -20.38 -10.18 3.75
CA THR A 2 -19.26 -10.42 2.82
C THR A 2 -18.15 -9.38 3.02
N PHE A 3 -16.96 -9.60 2.45
CA PHE A 3 -15.90 -8.59 2.43
C PHE A 3 -16.34 -7.30 1.71
N LEU A 4 -17.21 -7.40 0.69
CA LEU A 4 -17.82 -6.24 0.05
C LEU A 4 -18.73 -5.46 1.00
N ASP A 5 -19.49 -6.17 1.84
CA ASP A 5 -20.34 -5.54 2.85
C ASP A 5 -19.48 -4.86 3.92
N LEU A 6 -18.36 -5.48 4.33
CA LEU A 6 -17.39 -4.86 5.22
C LEU A 6 -16.82 -3.57 4.64
N LEU A 7 -16.38 -3.58 3.38
CA LEU A 7 -15.87 -2.37 2.71
C LEU A 7 -16.94 -1.29 2.56
N ARG A 8 -18.20 -1.66 2.27
CA ARG A 8 -19.32 -0.72 2.22
C ARG A 8 -19.60 -0.12 3.59
N ASN A 9 -19.61 -0.91 4.64
CA ASN A 9 -19.79 -0.44 6.01
C ASN A 9 -18.65 0.51 6.40
N TYR A 10 -17.40 0.17 6.10
CA TYR A 10 -16.24 1.04 6.33
C TYR A 10 -16.37 2.39 5.61
N ARG A 11 -16.95 2.41 4.40
CA ARG A 11 -17.21 3.65 3.68
C ARG A 11 -18.36 4.46 4.30
N ASN A 12 -19.42 3.80 4.75
CA ASN A 12 -20.61 4.46 5.31
C ASN A 12 -20.42 4.95 6.75
N GLU A 13 -19.56 4.28 7.52
CA GLU A 13 -19.26 4.63 8.92
C GLU A 13 -18.12 5.66 9.04
N ALA A 14 -17.37 5.92 7.96
CA ALA A 14 -16.29 6.88 7.96
C ALA A 14 -16.83 8.32 8.07
N ILE A 15 -16.27 9.10 8.99
CA ILE A 15 -16.70 10.48 9.24
C ILE A 15 -15.98 11.51 8.33
N SER A 16 -14.94 11.07 7.61
CA SER A 16 -14.20 11.89 6.63
C SER A 16 -13.45 11.01 5.63
N THR A 17 -12.98 11.58 4.51
CA THR A 17 -12.11 10.88 3.54
C THR A 17 -10.82 10.37 4.19
N ARG A 18 -10.27 11.11 5.17
CA ARG A 18 -9.08 10.70 5.92
C ARG A 18 -9.36 9.47 6.77
N ASP A 19 -10.43 9.50 7.57
CA ASP A 19 -10.85 8.35 8.39
C ASP A 19 -11.15 7.13 7.52
N GLN A 20 -11.73 7.34 6.34
CA GLN A 20 -11.95 6.28 5.35
C GLN A 20 -10.63 5.63 4.90
N GLY A 21 -9.60 6.44 4.63
CA GLY A 21 -8.25 5.99 4.30
C GLY A 21 -7.61 5.21 5.46
N ASP A 22 -7.55 5.83 6.64
CA ASP A 22 -6.95 5.26 7.86
C ASP A 22 -7.55 3.89 8.24
N ARG A 23 -8.87 3.70 8.02
CA ARG A 23 -9.55 2.42 8.24
C ARG A 23 -9.18 1.39 7.18
N PHE A 24 -9.08 1.80 5.92
CA PHE A 24 -8.69 0.91 4.84
C PHE A 24 -7.24 0.44 4.98
N GLU A 25 -6.34 1.33 5.39
CA GLU A 25 -4.93 0.99 5.69
C GLU A 25 -4.83 -0.10 6.76
N ARG A 26 -5.56 0.04 7.87
CA ARG A 26 -5.63 -0.99 8.93
C ARG A 26 -6.19 -2.32 8.43
N LEU A 27 -7.22 -2.26 7.58
CA LEU A 27 -7.77 -3.48 6.97
C LEU A 27 -6.73 -4.16 6.07
N MET A 28 -5.96 -3.39 5.30
CA MET A 28 -4.91 -3.93 4.42
C MET A 28 -3.70 -4.45 5.21
N GLN A 29 -3.35 -3.80 6.33
CA GLN A 29 -2.36 -4.32 7.28
C GLN A 29 -2.76 -5.70 7.79
N ALA A 30 -4.00 -5.86 8.26
CA ALA A 30 -4.53 -7.16 8.69
C ALA A 30 -4.52 -8.18 7.55
N TYR A 31 -5.01 -7.81 6.37
CA TYR A 31 -5.03 -8.66 5.18
C TYR A 31 -3.64 -9.21 4.83
N LEU A 32 -2.61 -8.36 4.79
CA LEU A 32 -1.23 -8.77 4.49
C LEU A 32 -0.64 -9.73 5.54
N LEU A 33 -1.10 -9.65 6.79
CA LEU A 33 -0.67 -10.54 7.86
C LEU A 33 -1.43 -11.88 7.88
N THR A 34 -2.66 -11.91 7.37
CA THR A 34 -3.54 -13.09 7.47
C THR A 34 -3.69 -13.90 6.18
N GLU A 35 -3.59 -13.26 5.02
CA GLU A 35 -3.78 -13.94 3.74
C GLU A 35 -2.66 -14.96 3.49
N PRO A 36 -2.96 -16.25 3.21
CA PRO A 36 -1.96 -17.32 3.15
C PRO A 36 -0.76 -17.06 2.23
N ILE A 37 -0.96 -16.36 1.11
CA ILE A 37 0.14 -16.04 0.18
C ILE A 37 1.12 -15.03 0.78
N TYR A 38 0.64 -14.08 1.60
CA TYR A 38 1.46 -13.05 2.23
C TYR A 38 1.97 -13.48 3.59
N GLN A 39 1.14 -14.14 4.41
CA GLN A 39 1.50 -14.66 5.73
C GLN A 39 2.74 -15.58 5.69
N ARG A 40 2.95 -16.29 4.58
CA ARG A 40 4.14 -17.14 4.38
C ARG A 40 5.43 -16.34 4.24
N GLU A 41 5.38 -15.15 3.63
CA GLU A 41 6.55 -14.31 3.30
C GLU A 41 6.75 -13.14 4.27
N ILE A 42 5.66 -12.54 4.75
CA ILE A 42 5.65 -11.34 5.61
C ILE A 42 5.79 -11.75 7.08
N LYS A 43 6.66 -11.04 7.80
CA LYS A 43 6.83 -11.15 9.26
C LYS A 43 6.01 -10.11 9.99
N THR A 44 6.00 -8.87 9.49
CA THR A 44 5.34 -7.75 10.17
C THR A 44 4.93 -6.68 9.16
N VAL A 45 3.92 -5.89 9.50
CA VAL A 45 3.43 -4.77 8.68
C VAL A 45 3.16 -3.59 9.61
N TRP A 46 3.75 -2.44 9.31
CA TRP A 46 3.52 -1.18 10.02
C TRP A 46 2.63 -0.27 9.19
N LEU A 47 1.79 0.52 9.86
CA LEU A 47 1.34 1.78 9.29
C LEU A 47 2.55 2.69 9.07
N TRP A 48 2.50 3.59 8.09
CA TRP A 48 3.64 4.46 7.78
C TRP A 48 4.12 5.25 9.00
N ASN A 49 3.20 5.78 9.81
CA ASN A 49 3.50 6.52 11.04
C ASN A 49 4.11 5.67 12.17
N GLU A 50 4.05 4.35 12.07
CA GLU A 50 4.62 3.39 13.04
C GLU A 50 5.94 2.79 12.56
N PHE A 51 6.33 3.05 11.31
CA PHE A 51 7.49 2.43 10.70
C PHE A 51 8.80 2.98 11.31
N PRO A 52 9.69 2.13 11.87
CA PRO A 52 10.90 2.59 12.55
C PRO A 52 11.88 3.35 11.65
N GLY A 53 11.89 3.06 10.34
CA GLY A 53 12.77 3.76 9.39
C GLY A 53 12.20 5.08 8.87
N ARG A 54 11.00 5.49 9.30
CA ARG A 54 10.28 6.66 8.75
C ARG A 54 11.08 7.95 8.86
N ASP A 55 11.71 8.22 10.00
CA ASP A 55 12.38 9.51 10.24
C ASP A 55 13.63 9.71 9.36
N SER A 56 14.21 8.62 8.86
CA SER A 56 15.30 8.66 7.87
C SER A 56 14.82 8.94 6.43
N ILE A 57 13.50 8.84 6.19
CA ILE A 57 12.83 9.13 4.92
C ILE A 57 12.12 10.47 5.06
N ALA A 58 12.79 11.56 4.68
CA ALA A 58 12.21 12.90 4.74
C ALA A 58 10.99 13.06 3.80
N GLY A 59 9.86 13.55 4.34
CA GLY A 59 8.70 14.02 3.55
C GLY A 59 7.37 14.02 4.33
N GLN A 60 6.51 15.02 4.10
CA GLN A 60 5.15 15.07 4.67
C GLN A 60 4.13 14.24 3.85
N ASP A 61 4.36 14.07 2.54
CA ASP A 61 3.51 13.31 1.63
C ASP A 61 4.39 12.30 0.88
N THR A 62 4.45 11.08 1.40
CA THR A 62 5.38 10.06 0.93
C THR A 62 4.72 9.09 -0.06
N GLY A 63 3.40 9.07 -0.15
CA GLY A 63 2.65 8.05 -0.88
C GLY A 63 2.85 6.62 -0.36
N ILE A 64 3.54 6.42 0.76
CA ILE A 64 3.66 5.11 1.40
C ILE A 64 2.69 5.10 2.58
N ASP A 65 1.76 4.17 2.59
CA ASP A 65 0.78 4.03 3.67
C ASP A 65 1.17 2.89 4.63
N LEU A 66 1.74 1.80 4.10
CA LEU A 66 2.25 0.68 4.90
C LEU A 66 3.67 0.29 4.50
N VAL A 67 4.39 -0.30 5.45
CA VAL A 67 5.65 -0.99 5.20
C VAL A 67 5.54 -2.42 5.69
N ALA A 68 5.83 -3.38 4.82
CA ALA A 68 5.92 -4.79 5.20
C ALA A 68 7.38 -5.23 5.31
N GLN A 69 7.73 -5.93 6.38
CA GLN A 69 9.01 -6.64 6.50
C GLN A 69 8.79 -8.13 6.24
N THR A 70 9.60 -8.72 5.38
CA THR A 70 9.58 -10.16 5.11
C THR A 70 10.29 -10.94 6.22
N LYS A 71 10.07 -12.25 6.27
CA LYS A 71 10.80 -13.16 7.17
C LYS A 71 12.29 -13.24 6.85
N THR A 72 12.69 -12.87 5.63
CA THR A 72 14.09 -12.78 5.18
C THR A 72 14.74 -11.42 5.51
N GLY A 73 13.97 -10.45 6.03
CA GLY A 73 14.48 -9.12 6.41
C GLY A 73 14.40 -8.06 5.31
N ASP A 74 13.74 -8.37 4.20
CA ASP A 74 13.47 -7.41 3.13
C ASP A 74 12.29 -6.50 3.49
N TYR A 75 12.21 -5.34 2.82
CA TYR A 75 11.15 -4.36 3.05
C TYR A 75 10.38 -4.05 1.78
N TRP A 76 9.05 -3.97 1.90
CA TRP A 76 8.14 -3.60 0.82
C TRP A 76 7.44 -2.29 1.14
N ALA A 77 7.39 -1.40 0.16
CA ALA A 77 6.57 -0.20 0.24
C ALA A 77 5.16 -0.51 -0.29
N VAL A 78 4.13 -0.09 0.44
CA VAL A 78 2.73 -0.34 0.08
C VAL A 78 1.95 0.98 0.05
N GLN A 79 1.25 1.22 -1.05
CA GLN A 79 0.22 2.27 -1.15
C GLN A 79 -1.16 1.62 -1.15
N CYS A 80 -2.06 2.16 -0.35
CA CYS A 80 -3.47 1.83 -0.24
C CYS A 80 -4.33 2.96 -0.82
N LYS A 81 -5.26 2.64 -1.73
CA LYS A 81 -6.22 3.62 -2.27
C LYS A 81 -7.64 3.14 -2.19
N PHE A 82 -8.40 3.76 -1.29
CA PHE A 82 -9.80 3.40 -1.04
C PHE A 82 -10.78 4.24 -1.87
N TYR A 83 -10.75 4.04 -3.18
CA TYR A 83 -11.52 4.82 -4.14
C TYR A 83 -12.92 4.27 -4.45
N GLY A 84 -13.82 5.20 -4.80
CA GLY A 84 -15.08 4.88 -5.44
C GLY A 84 -14.86 4.35 -6.86
N GLU A 85 -15.84 3.62 -7.40
CA GLU A 85 -15.72 2.94 -8.71
C GLU A 85 -15.45 3.88 -9.89
N LYS A 86 -15.75 5.18 -9.76
CA LYS A 86 -15.54 6.19 -10.80
C LYS A 86 -14.19 6.90 -10.72
N SER A 87 -13.46 6.75 -9.61
CA SER A 87 -12.17 7.43 -9.45
C SER A 87 -11.05 6.67 -10.15
N SER A 88 -10.11 7.44 -10.69
CA SER A 88 -8.90 6.95 -11.34
C SER A 88 -7.69 7.34 -10.51
N ILE A 89 -6.69 6.46 -10.50
CA ILE A 89 -5.38 6.74 -9.92
C ILE A 89 -4.60 7.62 -10.88
N SER A 90 -4.07 8.73 -10.37
CA SER A 90 -3.39 9.74 -11.17
C SER A 90 -1.88 9.51 -11.25
N LYS A 91 -1.22 10.17 -12.22
CA LYS A 91 0.24 10.19 -12.32
C LYS A 91 0.89 10.78 -11.06
N SER A 92 0.32 11.83 -10.46
CA SER A 92 0.93 12.50 -9.30
C SER A 92 1.02 11.59 -8.08
N GLU A 93 0.00 10.75 -7.86
CA GLU A 93 0.01 9.75 -6.80
C GLU A 93 1.10 8.70 -7.04
N VAL A 94 1.20 8.23 -8.29
CA VAL A 94 2.24 7.27 -8.70
C VAL A 94 3.65 7.86 -8.53
N ASP A 95 3.86 9.09 -9.00
CA ASP A 95 5.16 9.76 -8.90
C ASP A 95 5.59 9.91 -7.44
N THR A 96 4.66 10.28 -6.55
CA THR A 96 4.93 10.44 -5.11
C THR A 96 5.35 9.12 -4.48
N PHE A 97 4.59 8.05 -4.74
CA PHE A 97 4.92 6.71 -4.25
C PHE A 97 6.26 6.20 -4.78
N LEU A 98 6.54 6.35 -6.08
CA LEU A 98 7.79 5.91 -6.69
C LEU A 98 8.99 6.71 -6.16
N SER A 99 8.85 8.03 -6.03
CA SER A 99 9.90 8.92 -5.52
C SER A 99 10.35 8.52 -4.13
N THR A 100 9.40 8.24 -3.23
CA THR A 100 9.73 7.86 -1.85
C THR A 100 10.22 6.43 -1.77
N SER A 101 9.52 5.49 -2.41
CA SER A 101 9.88 4.07 -2.36
C SER A 101 11.19 3.72 -3.10
N GLY A 102 11.75 4.65 -3.89
CA GLY A 102 13.09 4.53 -4.49
C GLY A 102 14.24 4.94 -3.56
N ARG A 103 13.95 5.55 -2.40
CA ARG A 103 14.98 6.02 -1.46
C ARG A 103 15.50 4.90 -0.57
N ALA A 104 16.75 5.04 -0.14
CA ALA A 104 17.28 4.25 0.95
C ALA A 104 16.80 4.83 2.29
N PHE A 105 16.81 4.01 3.33
CA PHE A 105 16.39 4.39 4.67
C PHE A 105 17.20 3.61 5.70
N GLU A 106 17.26 4.13 6.93
CA GLU A 106 18.05 3.58 8.01
C GLU A 106 17.16 2.98 9.11
N ILE A 107 17.55 1.81 9.61
CA ILE A 107 17.03 1.21 10.84
C ILE A 107 18.24 0.70 11.62
N ASP A 108 18.35 1.09 12.89
CA ASP A 108 19.44 0.66 13.80
C ASP A 108 20.86 0.84 13.21
N GLY A 109 21.12 1.96 12.54
CA GLY A 109 22.42 2.25 11.92
C GLY A 109 22.71 1.48 10.63
N LYS A 110 21.73 0.73 10.08
CA LYS A 110 21.87 -0.04 8.85
C LYS A 110 21.01 0.55 7.74
N GLN A 111 21.63 0.72 6.58
CA GLN A 111 20.95 1.14 5.36
C GLN A 111 20.16 0.00 4.73
N HIS A 112 18.93 0.32 4.31
CA HIS A 112 17.97 -0.57 3.69
C HIS A 112 17.34 0.10 2.47
N ARG A 113 16.72 -0.70 1.60
CA ARG A 113 15.93 -0.23 0.47
C ARG A 113 14.67 -1.08 0.36
N PHE A 114 13.61 -0.50 -0.19
CA PHE A 114 12.46 -1.27 -0.58
C PHE A 114 12.80 -2.11 -1.81
N ASN A 115 12.63 -3.43 -1.72
CA ASN A 115 12.92 -4.35 -2.82
C ASN A 115 11.66 -4.82 -3.56
N ARG A 116 10.47 -4.51 -3.03
CA ARG A 116 9.19 -4.65 -3.72
C ARG A 116 8.29 -3.47 -3.44
N ARG A 117 7.42 -3.19 -4.42
CA ARG A 117 6.37 -2.18 -4.33
C ARG A 117 5.02 -2.85 -4.55
N LEU A 118 4.06 -2.51 -3.70
CA LEU A 118 2.70 -3.02 -3.76
C LEU A 118 1.72 -1.85 -3.79
N TRP A 119 0.74 -1.93 -4.69
CA TRP A 119 -0.36 -0.98 -4.77
C TRP A 119 -1.67 -1.72 -4.58
N ILE A 120 -2.40 -1.39 -3.52
CA ILE A 120 -3.66 -2.01 -3.16
C ILE A 120 -4.78 -1.00 -3.34
N SER A 121 -5.70 -1.27 -4.26
CA SER A 121 -6.76 -0.30 -4.56
C SER A 121 -8.10 -0.94 -4.85
N THR A 122 -9.17 -0.24 -4.47
CA THR A 122 -10.54 -0.64 -4.79
C THR A 122 -10.99 -0.24 -6.20
N THR A 123 -10.18 0.54 -6.92
CA THR A 123 -10.32 0.80 -8.35
C THR A 123 -9.16 0.18 -9.12
N ASN A 124 -9.40 -0.15 -10.40
CA ASN A 124 -8.33 -0.46 -11.35
C ASN A 124 -8.30 0.55 -12.52
N LYS A 125 -8.87 1.73 -12.32
CA LYS A 125 -8.79 2.82 -13.29
C LYS A 125 -7.53 3.61 -13.00
N TRP A 126 -6.69 3.73 -14.00
CA TRP A 126 -5.45 4.49 -13.97
C TRP A 126 -5.49 5.46 -15.14
N THR A 127 -4.94 6.66 -14.99
CA THR A 127 -4.73 7.51 -16.16
C THR A 127 -3.69 6.86 -17.09
N SER A 128 -3.77 7.13 -18.39
CA SER A 128 -2.77 6.63 -19.36
C SER A 128 -1.35 7.04 -18.97
N THR A 129 -1.20 8.23 -18.40
CA THR A 129 0.07 8.73 -17.88
C THR A 129 0.55 8.00 -16.64
N ALA A 130 -0.35 7.58 -15.75
CA ALA A 130 0.02 6.75 -14.59
C ALA A 130 0.46 5.35 -15.03
N GLU A 131 -0.25 4.74 -16.00
CA GLU A 131 0.15 3.46 -16.61
C GLU A 131 1.54 3.55 -17.26
N ALA A 132 1.79 4.62 -18.02
CA ALA A 132 3.08 4.85 -18.65
C ALA A 132 4.20 5.02 -17.61
N THR A 133 3.96 5.78 -16.53
CA THR A 133 4.95 5.96 -15.45
C THR A 133 5.31 4.63 -14.76
N LEU A 134 4.36 3.70 -14.63
CA LEU A 134 4.59 2.41 -13.98
C LEU A 134 5.38 1.42 -14.86
N SER A 135 5.37 1.62 -16.18
CA SER A 135 6.07 0.75 -17.11
C SER A 135 7.59 0.84 -16.93
N GLY A 136 8.25 -0.32 -16.79
CA GLY A 136 9.72 -0.40 -16.71
C GLY A 136 10.34 0.05 -15.38
N GLN A 137 9.54 0.26 -14.33
CA GLN A 137 10.05 0.59 -13.00
C GLN A 137 10.79 -0.59 -12.37
N ASP A 138 11.91 -0.30 -11.71
CA ASP A 138 12.66 -1.25 -10.87
C ASP A 138 12.79 -0.69 -9.44
N PRO A 139 12.36 -1.43 -8.39
CA PRO A 139 11.52 -2.62 -8.46
C PRO A 139 10.14 -2.34 -9.08
N ALA A 140 9.57 -3.34 -9.75
CA ALA A 140 8.23 -3.24 -10.35
C ALA A 140 7.14 -3.00 -9.29
N VAL A 141 6.07 -2.29 -9.70
CA VAL A 141 4.89 -2.07 -8.85
C VAL A 141 3.86 -3.15 -9.10
N ASN A 142 3.66 -4.01 -8.10
CA ASN A 142 2.66 -5.07 -8.13
C ASN A 142 1.30 -4.51 -7.68
N ARG A 143 0.22 -4.89 -8.38
CA ARG A 143 -1.13 -4.34 -8.12
C ARG A 143 -2.06 -5.41 -7.56
N ILE A 144 -2.68 -5.14 -6.42
CA ILE A 144 -3.81 -5.91 -5.89
C ILE A 144 -5.09 -5.15 -6.21
N LYS A 145 -5.95 -5.76 -7.04
CA LYS A 145 -7.21 -5.18 -7.49
C LYS A 145 -8.37 -5.68 -6.62
N SER A 146 -9.26 -4.75 -6.29
CA SER A 146 -10.53 -4.91 -5.56
C SER A 146 -11.20 -6.30 -5.63
N VAL A 147 -11.24 -6.93 -4.45
CA VAL A 147 -12.24 -7.87 -3.91
C VAL A 147 -12.43 -9.26 -4.55
N SER A 148 -12.42 -9.43 -5.88
CA SER A 148 -12.71 -10.76 -6.46
C SER A 148 -11.64 -11.82 -6.21
N LYS A 149 -10.40 -11.42 -5.89
CA LYS A 149 -9.30 -12.34 -5.51
C LYS A 149 -9.15 -12.55 -3.99
N ILE A 150 -9.76 -11.69 -3.17
CA ILE A 150 -9.81 -11.84 -1.70
C ILE A 150 -10.92 -12.84 -1.30
N MET A 151 -11.84 -13.15 -2.22
CA MET A 151 -13.01 -14.03 -2.02
C MET A 151 -12.76 -15.52 -2.36
N LYS A 152 -11.52 -16.01 -2.37
CA LYS A 152 -11.23 -17.45 -2.47
C LYS A 152 -10.85 -18.05 -1.11
N ILE A 153 -11.52 -17.61 -0.06
CA ILE A 153 -11.60 -18.29 1.23
C ILE A 153 -13.04 -18.73 1.42
#